data_AF-A0A4R8R864-F1
#
_entry.id   AF-A0A4R8R864-F1
#
_cell.length_a   1.000
_cell.length_b   1.000
_cell.length_c   1.000
_cell.angle_alpha   90.00
_cell.angle_beta   90.00
_cell.angle_gamma   90.00
#
_symmetry.space_group_name_H-M   'P 1'
#
loop_
_entity.id
_entity.type
_entity.pdbx_description
1 polymer ?
#
loop_
_entity_poly.entity_id
_entity_poly.type
_entity_poly.pdbx_seq_one_letter_code
_entity_poly.pdbx_strand_id
1 'polypeptide(L)'
;MTDPESGADEILDRMYRVLHPVLPVTREPDGALTADYEGTLTSIRVVTIVAGLDVVSLSQVLAWDVAVNAKSRHLVDGLAQKSLFGNILLIAKGRKADVLLRYNFPATGIDDDDALMTLLMMVFATGSDARKALGN
;
A
#
# COMPACT_ATOMS: atom_id res chain seq x y z
N MET A 1 8.10 0.42 -29.70
CA MET A 1 8.50 1.25 -28.54
C MET A 1 7.20 1.60 -27.86
N THR A 2 6.82 0.82 -26.85
CA THR A 2 5.60 1.06 -26.06
C THR A 2 5.79 2.37 -25.31
N ASP A 3 4.74 3.19 -25.29
CA ASP A 3 4.71 4.43 -24.53
C ASP A 3 4.94 4.09 -23.05
N PRO A 4 5.91 4.70 -22.35
CA PRO A 4 6.13 4.44 -20.94
C PRO A 4 4.88 4.66 -20.08
N GLU A 5 3.96 5.57 -20.44
CA GLU A 5 2.69 5.71 -19.69
C GLU A 5 1.75 4.51 -19.89
N SER A 6 1.81 3.83 -21.04
CA SER A 6 0.96 2.66 -21.37
C SER A 6 1.22 1.47 -20.43
N GLY A 7 2.46 1.26 -19.99
CA GLY A 7 2.82 0.11 -19.14
C GLY A 7 2.27 0.22 -17.71
N ALA A 8 2.40 1.40 -17.12
CA ALA A 8 1.88 1.67 -15.77
C ALA A 8 0.35 1.54 -15.71
N ASP A 9 -0.35 2.09 -16.71
CA ASP A 9 -1.81 2.02 -16.81
C ASP A 9 -2.31 0.58 -16.98
N GLU A 10 -1.65 -0.23 -17.82
CA GLU A 10 -1.97 -1.64 -18.01
C GLU A 10 -1.86 -2.45 -16.70
N ILE A 11 -0.80 -2.21 -15.92
CA ILE A 11 -0.62 -2.87 -14.63
C ILE A 11 -1.67 -2.41 -13.64
N LEU A 12 -1.96 -1.11 -13.57
CA LEU A 12 -2.98 -0.58 -12.67
C LEU A 12 -4.37 -1.13 -13.01
N ASP A 13 -4.71 -1.23 -14.30
CA ASP A 13 -5.95 -1.83 -14.77
C ASP A 13 -6.06 -3.30 -14.40
N ARG A 14 -4.94 -4.02 -14.48
CA ARG A 14 -4.86 -5.42 -14.06
C ARG A 14 -5.03 -5.56 -12.55
N MET A 15 -4.42 -4.68 -11.75
CA MET A 15 -4.63 -4.63 -10.30
C MET A 15 -6.10 -4.38 -9.94
N TYR A 16 -6.77 -3.45 -10.63
CA TYR A 16 -8.19 -3.22 -10.44
C TYR A 16 -9.01 -4.49 -10.74
N ARG A 17 -8.72 -5.17 -11.85
CA ARG A 17 -9.43 -6.39 -12.27
C ARG A 17 -9.32 -7.52 -11.24
N VAL A 18 -8.16 -7.72 -10.62
CA VAL A 18 -7.96 -8.78 -9.63
C VAL A 18 -8.49 -8.42 -8.23
N LEU A 19 -8.48 -7.13 -7.86
CA LEU A 19 -8.90 -6.68 -6.53
C LEU A 19 -10.40 -6.40 -6.42
N HIS A 20 -11.01 -5.74 -7.41
CA HIS A 20 -12.42 -5.32 -7.31
C HIS A 20 -13.41 -6.47 -7.03
N PRO A 21 -13.17 -7.74 -7.47
CA PRO A 21 -14.12 -8.83 -7.20
C PRO A 21 -14.14 -9.26 -5.73
N VAL A 22 -13.11 -8.93 -4.95
CA VAL A 22 -12.93 -9.47 -3.60
C VAL A 22 -12.99 -8.43 -2.48
N LEU A 23 -12.75 -7.14 -2.80
CA LEU A 23 -12.81 -6.04 -1.84
C LEU A 23 -13.23 -4.74 -2.54
N PRO A 24 -13.76 -3.75 -1.79
CA PRO A 24 -14.09 -2.45 -2.36
C PRO A 24 -12.85 -1.73 -2.92
N VAL A 25 -12.89 -1.41 -4.21
CA VAL A 25 -11.84 -0.66 -4.90
C VAL A 25 -12.45 0.48 -5.70
N THR A 26 -11.95 1.68 -5.50
CA THR A 26 -12.35 2.90 -6.20
C THR A 26 -11.25 3.34 -7.15
N ARG A 27 -11.60 3.71 -8.38
CA ARG A 27 -10.72 4.45 -9.29
C ARG A 27 -10.84 5.93 -8.97
N GLU A 28 -9.73 6.55 -8.60
CA GLU A 28 -9.70 7.96 -8.23
C GLU A 28 -9.53 8.86 -9.47
N PRO A 29 -10.01 10.11 -9.43
CA PRO A 29 -9.86 11.06 -10.54
C PRO A 29 -8.41 11.36 -10.93
N ASP A 30 -7.46 11.13 -10.02
CA ASP A 30 -6.03 11.36 -10.23
C ASP A 30 -5.29 10.11 -10.74
N GLY A 31 -6.04 9.09 -11.17
CA GLY A 31 -5.51 7.85 -11.71
C GLY A 31 -5.05 6.83 -10.66
N ALA A 32 -5.17 7.09 -9.36
CA ALA A 32 -4.88 6.07 -8.35
C ALA A 32 -6.03 5.04 -8.22
N LEU A 33 -5.73 3.90 -7.60
CA LEU A 33 -6.76 3.06 -6.98
C LEU A 33 -6.76 3.30 -5.46
N THR A 34 -7.95 3.32 -4.87
CA THR A 34 -8.14 3.25 -3.42
C THR A 34 -8.81 1.93 -3.08
N ALA A 35 -8.13 1.08 -2.33
CA ALA A 35 -8.66 -0.18 -1.81
C ALA A 35 -9.04 -0.02 -0.33
N ASP A 36 -10.23 -0.49 0.05
CA ASP A 36 -10.63 -0.66 1.46
C ASP A 36 -10.47 -2.12 1.86
N TYR A 37 -9.65 -2.35 2.90
CA TYR A 37 -9.46 -3.67 3.47
C TYR A 37 -9.44 -3.61 5.00
N GLU A 38 -10.40 -4.26 5.63
CA GLU A 38 -10.53 -4.36 7.10
C GLU A 38 -10.39 -3.00 7.84
N GLY A 39 -10.96 -1.92 7.28
CA GLY A 39 -10.94 -0.59 7.90
C GLY A 39 -9.62 0.18 7.69
N THR A 40 -8.76 -0.30 6.80
CA THR A 40 -7.60 0.44 6.29
C THR A 40 -7.84 0.84 4.84
N LEU A 41 -7.47 2.07 4.50
CA LEU A 41 -7.51 2.56 3.13
C LEU A 41 -6.09 2.53 2.54
N THR A 42 -5.96 1.88 1.39
CA THR A 42 -4.69 1.79 0.64
C THR A 42 -4.81 2.53 -0.67
N SER A 43 -3.98 3.56 -0.85
CA SER A 43 -3.75 4.16 -2.16
C SER A 43 -2.71 3.36 -2.92
N ILE A 44 -3.01 3.06 -4.17
CA ILE A 44 -2.19 2.29 -5.11
C ILE A 44 -1.90 3.17 -6.31
N ARG A 45 -0.62 3.28 -6.68
CA ARG A 45 -0.17 3.90 -7.92
C ARG A 45 0.81 3.00 -8.63
N VAL A 46 0.91 3.14 -9.94
CA VAL A 46 1.96 2.53 -10.74
C VAL A 46 2.68 3.62 -11.49
N VAL A 47 4.00 3.53 -11.56
CA VAL A 47 4.84 4.44 -12.33
C VAL A 47 5.87 3.65 -13.12
N THR A 48 6.06 4.02 -14.38
CA THR A 48 7.15 3.48 -15.20
C THR A 48 8.39 4.30 -14.93
N ILE A 49 9.37 3.69 -14.28
CA ILE A 49 10.64 4.36 -13.92
C ILE A 49 11.55 4.45 -15.15
N VAL A 50 11.64 3.34 -15.88
CA VAL A 50 12.31 3.21 -17.18
C VAL A 50 11.56 2.16 -18.00
N ALA A 51 11.83 2.07 -19.31
CA ALA A 51 11.21 1.07 -20.16
C ALA A 51 11.42 -0.35 -19.61
N GLY A 52 10.32 -1.08 -19.39
CA GLY A 52 10.35 -2.43 -18.81
C GLY A 52 10.60 -2.46 -17.30
N LEU A 53 10.43 -1.34 -16.58
CA LEU A 53 10.45 -1.29 -15.13
C LEU A 53 9.28 -0.43 -14.62
N ASP A 54 8.20 -1.12 -14.29
CA ASP A 54 7.01 -0.53 -13.71
C ASP A 54 6.98 -0.84 -12.22
N VAL A 55 6.84 0.20 -11.40
CA VAL A 55 6.87 0.09 -9.95
C VAL A 55 5.49 0.41 -9.40
N VAL A 56 4.94 -0.55 -8.65
CA VAL A 56 3.74 -0.35 -7.84
C VAL A 56 4.15 0.32 -6.54
N SER A 57 3.44 1.37 -6.17
CA SER A 57 3.57 2.10 -4.91
C SER A 57 2.27 2.00 -4.11
N LEU A 58 2.35 1.40 -2.92
CA LEU A 58 1.26 1.26 -1.97
C LEU A 58 1.49 2.17 -0.77
N SER A 59 0.46 2.93 -0.39
CA SER A 59 0.43 3.69 0.86
C SER A 59 -0.88 3.41 1.58
N GLN A 60 -0.79 2.64 2.65
CA GLN A 60 -1.92 2.23 3.47
C GLN A 60 -1.95 3.01 4.78
N VAL A 61 -3.09 3.62 5.09
CA VAL A 61 -3.26 4.38 6.32
C VAL A 61 -3.70 3.47 7.46
N LEU A 62 -2.86 3.38 8.50
CA LEU A 62 -3.11 2.52 9.66
C LEU A 62 -3.77 3.27 10.81
N ALA A 63 -3.35 4.51 11.04
CA ALA A 63 -3.90 5.37 12.08
C ALA A 63 -3.69 6.85 11.73
N TRP A 64 -4.66 7.67 12.09
CA TRP A 64 -4.57 9.12 11.97
C TRP A 64 -4.28 9.75 13.33
N ASP A 65 -3.54 10.85 13.31
CA ASP A 65 -3.51 11.79 14.43
C ASP A 65 -3.10 11.19 15.80
N VAL A 66 -2.28 10.13 15.79
CA VAL A 66 -1.77 9.48 17.00
C VAL A 66 -0.86 10.42 17.79
N ALA A 67 -0.95 10.41 19.11
CA ALA A 67 -0.08 11.23 19.94
C ALA A 67 1.39 10.79 19.81
N VAL A 68 2.30 11.74 19.61
CA VAL A 68 3.74 11.45 19.49
C VAL A 68 4.37 11.41 20.88
N ASN A 69 4.65 10.20 21.36
CA ASN A 69 5.31 9.96 22.65
C ASN A 69 6.18 8.70 22.58
N ALA A 70 6.90 8.38 23.66
CA ALA A 70 7.80 7.22 23.68
C ALA A 70 7.06 5.89 23.42
N LYS A 71 5.81 5.75 23.89
CA LYS A 71 5.01 4.53 23.71
C LYS A 71 4.62 4.33 22.24
N SER A 72 4.12 5.36 21.56
CA SER A 72 3.72 5.25 20.15
C SER A 72 4.92 5.00 19.25
N ARG A 73 6.07 5.63 19.53
CA ARG A 73 7.33 5.36 18.81
C ARG A 73 7.77 3.91 18.99
N HIS A 74 7.86 3.44 20.23
CA HIS A 74 8.28 2.06 20.52
C HIS A 74 7.35 1.02 19.87
N LEU A 75 6.03 1.26 19.90
CA LEU A 75 5.06 0.38 19.25
C LEU A 75 5.26 0.33 17.72
N VAL A 76 5.39 1.50 17.07
CA VAL A 76 5.61 1.57 15.62
C VAL A 76 6.95 0.93 15.24
N ASP A 77 8.02 1.18 15.99
CA ASP A 77 9.33 0.57 15.75
C ASP A 77 9.24 -0.96 15.84
N GLY A 78 8.53 -1.48 16.84
CA GLY A 78 8.30 -2.92 17.01
C GLY A 78 7.44 -3.54 15.90
N LEU A 79 6.46 -2.81 15.37
CA LEU A 79 5.67 -3.24 14.21
C LEU A 79 6.51 -3.23 12.92
N ALA A 80 7.31 -2.18 12.71
CA ALA A 80 8.19 -2.06 11.54
C ALA A 80 9.22 -3.19 11.49
N GLN A 81 9.83 -3.56 12.63
CA GLN A 81 10.79 -4.67 12.71
C GLN A 81 10.19 -6.04 12.38
N LYS A 82 8.88 -6.22 12.57
CA LYS A 82 8.19 -7.50 12.32
C LYS A 82 7.56 -7.56 10.93
N SER A 83 7.47 -6.42 10.24
CA SER A 83 6.84 -6.35 8.92
C SER A 83 7.74 -7.01 7.87
N LEU A 84 7.19 -7.99 7.16
CA LEU A 84 7.85 -8.61 6.00
C LEU A 84 7.45 -7.93 4.68
N PHE A 85 6.25 -7.33 4.66
CA PHE A 85 5.64 -6.76 3.46
C PHE A 85 5.28 -5.29 3.70
N GLY A 86 6.28 -4.43 3.51
CA GLY A 86 6.15 -2.99 3.74
C GLY A 86 7.02 -2.50 4.87
N ASN A 87 7.16 -1.17 4.93
CA ASN A 87 7.73 -0.48 6.07
C ASN A 87 6.61 0.31 6.76
N ILE A 88 6.53 0.23 8.08
CA ILE A 88 5.56 0.98 8.87
C ILE A 88 6.26 2.23 9.41
N LEU A 89 5.70 3.39 9.12
CA LEU A 89 6.30 4.68 9.44
C LEU A 89 5.33 5.53 10.27
N LEU A 90 5.90 6.29 11.21
CA LEU A 90 5.22 7.34 11.95
C LEU A 90 5.59 8.70 11.33
N ILE A 91 4.64 9.39 10.74
CA ILE A 91 4.81 10.68 10.07
C ILE A 91 4.33 11.80 10.99
N ALA A 92 5.27 12.51 11.62
CA ALA A 92 4.95 13.57 12.57
C ALA A 92 4.38 14.83 11.90
N LYS A 93 3.28 15.33 12.46
CA LYS A 93 2.60 16.60 12.16
C LYS A 93 2.53 17.44 13.43
N GLY A 94 3.70 17.76 14.00
CA GLY A 94 3.81 18.41 15.31
C GLY A 94 3.65 17.42 16.47
N ARG A 95 2.64 17.63 17.33
CA ARG A 95 2.37 16.75 18.51
C ARG A 95 1.58 15.48 18.17
N LYS A 96 1.08 15.40 16.95
CA LYS A 96 0.37 14.25 16.40
C LYS A 96 1.18 13.65 15.25
N ALA A 97 0.88 12.41 14.88
CA ALA A 97 1.45 11.76 13.71
C ALA A 97 0.41 10.86 13.04
N ASP A 98 0.62 10.59 11.75
CA ASP A 98 -0.08 9.52 11.07
C ASP A 98 0.81 8.29 11.03
N VAL A 99 0.21 7.11 11.06
CA VAL A 99 0.92 5.85 10.91
C VAL A 99 0.53 5.26 9.56
N LEU A 100 1.53 5.05 8.70
CA LEU A 100 1.35 4.50 7.36
C LEU A 100 2.17 3.23 7.19
N LEU A 101 1.64 2.28 6.43
CA LEU A 101 2.44 1.23 5.79
C LEU A 101 2.73 1.67 4.36
N ARG A 102 4.00 1.63 3.97
CA ARG A 102 4.43 1.88 2.58
C ARG A 102 5.15 0.67 2.02
N TYR A 103 4.78 0.26 0.83
CA TYR A 103 5.45 -0.82 0.12
C TYR A 103 5.57 -0.46 -1.36
N ASN A 104 6.76 -0.70 -1.93
CA ASN A 104 7.00 -0.49 -3.34
C ASN A 104 7.65 -1.74 -3.90
N PHE A 105 7.18 -2.21 -5.05
CA PHE A 105 7.76 -3.38 -5.70
C PHE A 105 7.68 -3.25 -7.23
N PRO A 106 8.64 -3.82 -7.98
CA PRO A 106 8.53 -3.96 -9.41
C PRO A 106 7.39 -4.93 -9.75
N ALA A 107 6.44 -4.49 -10.57
CA ALA A 107 5.37 -5.36 -11.08
C ALA A 107 5.74 -6.03 -12.40
N THR A 108 6.77 -5.53 -13.09
CA THR A 108 7.31 -6.18 -14.30
C THR A 108 7.72 -7.61 -14.00
N GLY A 109 7.20 -8.56 -14.78
CA GLY A 109 7.49 -10.00 -14.65
C GLY A 109 6.59 -10.75 -13.68
N ILE A 110 5.64 -10.09 -13.00
CA ILE A 110 4.57 -10.76 -12.26
C ILE A 110 3.40 -10.99 -13.21
N ASP A 111 3.51 -11.94 -14.14
CA ASP A 111 2.48 -12.14 -15.18
C ASP A 111 1.25 -12.91 -14.70
N ASP A 112 1.35 -13.57 -13.55
CA ASP A 112 0.27 -14.36 -12.94
C ASP A 112 -0.61 -13.46 -12.05
N ASP A 113 -1.92 -13.45 -12.32
CA ASP A 113 -2.92 -12.66 -11.59
C ASP A 113 -3.07 -13.11 -10.13
N ASP A 114 -3.00 -14.41 -9.86
CA ASP A 114 -3.08 -14.96 -8.51
C ASP A 114 -1.83 -14.60 -7.70
N ALA A 115 -0.66 -14.58 -8.33
CA ALA A 115 0.57 -14.12 -7.69
C ALA A 115 0.51 -12.62 -7.33
N LEU A 116 0.05 -11.78 -8.26
CA LEU A 116 -0.15 -10.35 -8.02
C LEU A 116 -1.15 -10.11 -6.89
N MET A 117 -2.28 -10.81 -6.94
CA MET A 117 -3.33 -10.75 -5.94
C MET A 117 -2.81 -11.18 -4.55
N THR A 118 -2.09 -12.29 -4.48
CA THR A 118 -1.50 -12.80 -3.23
C THR A 118 -0.56 -11.78 -2.60
N LEU A 119 0.32 -11.16 -3.40
CA LEU A 119 1.23 -10.13 -2.91
C LEU A 119 0.47 -8.93 -2.35
N LEU A 120 -0.56 -8.44 -3.05
CA LEU A 120 -1.37 -7.32 -2.60
C LEU A 120 -2.08 -7.62 -1.29
N MET A 121 -2.69 -8.81 -1.18
CA MET A 121 -3.37 -9.24 0.04
C MET A 121 -2.41 -9.41 1.22
N MET A 122 -1.19 -9.90 1.01
CA MET A 122 -0.18 -9.99 2.07
C MET A 122 0.20 -8.61 2.62
N VAL A 123 0.32 -7.59 1.75
CA VAL A 123 0.57 -6.21 2.17
C VAL A 123 -0.63 -5.65 2.94
N PHE A 124 -1.84 -5.81 2.42
CA PHE A 124 -3.06 -5.29 3.06
C PHE A 124 -3.31 -5.93 4.43
N ALA A 125 -3.12 -7.25 4.55
CA ALA A 125 -3.22 -7.98 5.80
C ALA A 125 -2.17 -7.51 6.82
N THR A 126 -0.92 -7.28 6.39
CA THR A 126 0.12 -6.72 7.25
C THR A 126 -0.30 -5.37 7.84
N GLY A 127 -0.91 -4.50 7.03
CA GLY A 127 -1.42 -3.22 7.51
C GLY A 127 -2.64 -3.36 8.43
N SER A 128 -3.60 -4.23 8.12
CA SER A 128 -4.75 -4.50 8.99
C SER A 128 -4.31 -4.99 10.37
N ASP A 129 -3.37 -5.93 10.43
CA ASP A 129 -2.88 -6.45 11.71
C ASP A 129 -2.10 -5.40 12.50
N ALA A 130 -1.30 -4.56 11.81
CA ALA A 130 -0.64 -3.42 12.44
C ALA A 130 -1.65 -2.39 12.97
N ARG A 131 -2.74 -2.12 12.25
CA ARG A 131 -3.83 -1.25 12.70
C ARG A 131 -4.46 -1.79 13.99
N LYS A 132 -4.81 -3.08 14.03
CA LYS A 132 -5.36 -3.73 15.23
C LYS A 132 -4.41 -3.59 16.42
N ALA A 133 -3.10 -3.75 16.21
CA ALA A 133 -2.09 -3.57 17.26
C ALA A 133 -1.95 -2.12 17.76
N LEU A 134 -2.30 -1.13 16.92
CA LEU A 134 -2.37 0.29 17.31
C LEU A 134 -3.64 0.62 18.12
N GLY A 135 -4.59 -0.31 18.22
CA GLY A 135 -5.86 -0.14 18.94
C GLY A 135 -6.92 0.63 18.14
N ASN A 136 -6.84 0.59 16.80
CA ASN A 136 -7.76 1.27 15.88
C ASN A 136 -8.49 0.30 14.96
#